data_AF-E5A206-F1
#
_entry.id   AF-E5A206-F1
#
_cell.length_a   1.000
_cell.length_b   1.000
_cell.length_c   1.000
_cell.angle_alpha   90.00
_cell.angle_beta   90.00
_cell.angle_gamma   90.00
#
_symmetry.space_group_name_H-M   'P 1'
#
loop_
_entity.id
_entity.type
_entity.pdbx_description
1 polymer ?
#
loop_
_entity_poly.entity_id
_entity_poly.type
_entity_poly.pdbx_seq_one_letter_code
_entity_poly.pdbx_strand_id
1 'polypeptide(L)'
;MKDRKRGLSKEELEELELENIPTRLSEGLYCLERIDAILAWLVAEDDGAKQAIVKALSERDESLADVKKTLQEQLNGVLAVEPAEREMLETLVRFLE
;
A
#
# COMPACT_ATOMS: atom_id res chain seq x y z
N MET A 1 -19.15 -3.24 14.47
CA MET A 1 -18.79 -1.80 14.53
C MET A 1 -19.98 -0.91 14.89
N LYS A 2 -21.12 -0.95 14.18
CA LYS A 2 -22.32 -0.13 14.51
C LYS A 2 -22.89 -0.40 15.91
N ASP A 3 -22.81 -1.63 16.41
CA ASP A 3 -23.35 -1.98 17.73
C ASP A 3 -22.48 -1.51 18.91
N ARG A 4 -21.17 -1.31 18.70
CA ARG A 4 -20.24 -0.81 19.73
C ARG A 4 -20.36 0.70 19.96
N LYS A 5 -20.92 1.45 19.00
CA LYS A 5 -21.10 2.91 19.07
C LYS A 5 -22.45 3.33 19.67
N ARG A 6 -23.36 2.39 19.94
CA ARG A 6 -24.70 2.69 20.45
C ARG A 6 -24.64 2.95 21.95
N GLY A 7 -25.04 4.16 22.36
CA GLY A 7 -25.16 4.53 23.77
C GLY A 7 -23.87 5.04 24.43
N LEU A 8 -22.80 5.22 23.67
CA LEU A 8 -21.56 5.81 24.16
C LEU A 8 -21.68 7.33 24.34
N SER A 9 -21.00 7.86 25.36
CA SER A 9 -20.77 9.28 25.55
C SER A 9 -19.87 9.85 24.46
N LYS A 10 -19.75 11.18 24.42
CA LYS A 10 -18.86 11.84 23.47
C LYS A 10 -17.38 11.50 23.73
N GLU A 11 -16.97 11.45 25.00
CA GLU A 11 -15.60 11.08 25.36
C GLU A 11 -15.29 9.61 25.00
N GLU A 12 -16.24 8.69 25.22
CA GLU A 12 -16.07 7.27 24.87
C GLU A 12 -16.01 7.04 23.34
N LEU A 13 -16.71 7.87 22.55
CA LEU A 13 -16.60 7.85 21.09
C LEU A 13 -15.23 8.34 20.62
N GLU A 14 -14.68 9.39 21.25
CA GLU A 14 -13.34 9.91 20.93
C GLU A 14 -12.24 8.90 21.27
N GLU A 15 -12.33 8.21 22.42
CA GLU A 15 -11.41 7.13 22.78
C GLU A 15 -11.50 5.95 21.78
N LEU A 16 -12.71 5.52 21.42
CA LEU A 16 -12.91 4.47 20.43
C LEU A 16 -12.35 4.87 19.05
N GLU A 17 -12.43 6.16 18.68
CA GLU A 17 -11.83 6.64 17.44
C GLU A 17 -10.31 6.58 17.48
N LEU A 18 -9.68 6.96 18.59
CA LEU A 18 -8.24 6.84 18.81
C LEU A 18 -7.78 5.38 18.74
N GLU A 19 -8.52 4.46 19.36
CA GLU A 19 -8.24 3.01 19.31
C GLU A 19 -8.27 2.43 17.88
N ASN A 20 -9.06 3.02 16.97
CA ASN A 20 -9.19 2.56 15.59
C ASN A 20 -8.15 3.18 14.63
N ILE A 21 -7.36 4.16 15.07
CA ILE A 21 -6.32 4.79 14.24
C ILE A 21 -5.31 3.76 13.69
N PRO A 22 -4.73 2.85 14.50
CA PRO A 22 -3.78 1.86 14.00
C PRO A 22 -4.35 0.97 12.90
N THR A 23 -5.61 0.54 13.07
CA THR A 23 -6.31 -0.28 12.07
C THR A 23 -6.48 0.48 10.76
N ARG A 24 -6.93 1.74 10.81
CA ARG A 24 -7.09 2.57 9.60
C ARG A 24 -5.76 2.86 8.91
N LEU A 25 -4.69 3.07 9.68
CA LEU A 25 -3.34 3.22 9.16
C LEU A 25 -2.88 1.94 8.47
N SER A 26 -3.12 0.76 9.07
CA SER A 26 -2.81 -0.53 8.45
C SER A 26 -3.64 -0.82 7.20
N GLU A 27 -4.93 -0.46 7.18
CA GLU A 27 -5.79 -0.59 6.01
C GLU A 27 -5.35 0.34 4.87
N GLY A 28 -4.98 1.58 5.20
CA GLY A 28 -4.43 2.54 4.25
C GLY A 28 -3.11 2.05 3.65
N LEU A 29 -2.21 1.52 4.49
CA LEU A 29 -0.96 0.93 4.04
C LEU A 29 -1.20 -0.28 3.13
N TYR A 30 -2.10 -1.19 3.51
CA TYR A 30 -2.47 -2.34 2.69
C TYR A 30 -2.99 -1.92 1.30
N CYS A 31 -3.84 -0.90 1.23
CA CYS A 31 -4.34 -0.38 -0.04
C CYS A 31 -3.21 0.21 -0.90
N LEU A 32 -2.27 0.95 -0.29
CA LEU A 32 -1.12 1.51 -0.99
C LEU A 32 -0.22 0.41 -1.55
N GLU A 33 0.15 -0.58 -0.73
CA GLU A 33 0.95 -1.74 -1.13
C GLU A 33 0.31 -2.47 -2.33
N ARG A 34 -1.01 -2.66 -2.31
CA ARG A 34 -1.74 -3.28 -3.43
C ARG A 34 -1.72 -2.44 -4.70
N ILE A 35 -1.89 -1.12 -4.59
CA ILE A 35 -1.82 -0.23 -5.74
C ILE A 35 -0.42 -0.25 -6.34
N ASP A 36 0.61 -0.14 -5.51
CA ASP A 36 2.00 -0.14 -5.95
C ASP A 36 2.39 -1.48 -6.60
N ALA A 37 1.84 -2.60 -6.10
CA ALA A 37 2.03 -3.90 -6.75
C ALA A 37 1.40 -3.91 -8.15
N ILE A 38 0.18 -3.40 -8.30
CA ILE A 38 -0.50 -3.32 -9.61
C ILE A 38 0.28 -2.41 -10.57
N LEU A 39 0.76 -1.25 -10.10
CA LEU A 39 1.57 -0.34 -10.92
C LEU A 39 2.85 -1.04 -11.40
N ALA A 40 3.53 -1.78 -10.52
CA ALA A 40 4.74 -2.51 -10.88
C ALA A 40 4.47 -3.64 -11.89
N TRP A 41 3.34 -4.35 -11.77
CA TRP A 41 2.90 -5.32 -12.78
C TRP A 41 2.70 -4.67 -14.15
N LEU A 42 2.03 -3.53 -14.20
CA LEU A 42 1.81 -2.81 -15.46
C LEU A 42 3.11 -2.31 -16.08
N VAL A 43 4.05 -1.83 -15.25
CA VAL A 43 5.39 -1.43 -15.69
C VAL A 43 6.19 -2.61 -16.26
N ALA A 44 6.03 -3.81 -15.69
CA ALA A 44 6.72 -5.01 -16.14
C ALA A 44 6.17 -5.56 -17.47
N GLU A 45 4.87 -5.38 -17.73
CA GLU A 45 4.17 -5.98 -18.86
C GLU A 45 4.17 -5.10 -20.13
N ASP A 46 4.10 -3.77 -19.98
CA ASP A 46 3.89 -2.86 -21.11
C ASP A 46 4.67 -1.53 -20.98
N ASP A 47 5.48 -1.22 -21.99
CA ASP A 47 6.27 0.03 -22.05
C ASP A 47 5.39 1.28 -22.17
N GLY A 48 4.21 1.18 -22.79
CA GLY A 48 3.25 2.29 -22.87
C GLY A 48 2.66 2.64 -21.51
N ALA A 49 2.29 1.63 -20.73
CA ALA A 49 1.85 1.75 -19.35
C ALA A 49 2.97 2.32 -18.47
N LYS A 50 4.22 1.83 -18.63
CA LYS A 50 5.38 2.39 -17.93
C LYS A 50 5.52 3.90 -18.16
N GLN A 51 5.44 4.35 -19.41
CA GLN A 51 5.54 5.78 -19.74
C GLN A 51 4.40 6.60 -19.13
N ALA A 52 3.17 6.09 -19.18
CA ALA A 52 2.01 6.76 -18.59
C ALA A 52 2.12 6.87 -17.06
N ILE A 53 2.57 5.80 -16.39
CA ILE A 53 2.77 5.75 -14.95
C ILE A 53 3.88 6.72 -14.52
N VAL A 54 5.04 6.67 -15.16
CA VAL A 54 6.17 7.59 -14.87
C VAL A 54 5.73 9.05 -15.00
N LYS A 55 4.98 9.38 -16.06
CA LYS A 55 4.45 10.72 -16.25
C LYS A 55 3.51 11.11 -15.11
N ALA A 56 2.53 10.26 -14.77
CA ALA A 56 1.55 10.56 -13.72
C ALA A 56 2.19 10.71 -12.34
N LEU A 57 3.17 9.87 -11.98
CA LEU A 57 3.91 9.98 -10.72
C LEU A 57 4.68 11.31 -10.64
N SER A 58 5.30 11.73 -11.76
CA SER A 58 6.07 12.98 -11.80
C SER A 58 5.21 14.24 -11.58
N GLU A 59 3.89 14.18 -11.80
CA GLU A 59 2.96 15.29 -11.49
C GLU A 59 2.86 15.57 -9.99
N ARG A 60 3.33 14.64 -9.15
CA ARG A 60 3.34 14.72 -7.69
C ARG A 60 4.75 14.62 -7.09
N ASP A 61 5.79 14.84 -7.89
CA ASP A 61 7.19 14.65 -7.51
C ASP A 61 7.53 13.21 -7.05
N GLU A 62 6.77 12.22 -7.52
CA GLU A 62 6.97 10.79 -7.25
C GLU A 62 7.61 10.09 -8.46
N SER A 63 8.11 8.89 -8.24
CA SER A 63 8.83 8.09 -9.22
C SER A 63 8.61 6.58 -9.00
N LEU A 64 9.10 5.75 -9.93
CA LEU A 64 9.12 4.30 -9.73
C LEU A 64 9.95 3.88 -8.51
N ALA A 65 10.87 4.73 -8.03
CA ALA A 65 11.60 4.48 -6.80
C ALA A 65 10.71 4.49 -5.55
N ASP A 66 9.64 5.30 -5.57
CA ASP A 66 8.67 5.36 -4.48
C ASP A 66 7.80 4.10 -4.45
N VAL A 67 7.32 3.66 -5.62
CA VAL A 67 6.63 2.37 -5.79
C VAL A 67 7.54 1.22 -5.33
N LYS A 68 8.80 1.21 -5.76
CA LYS A 68 9.80 0.21 -5.36
C LYS A 68 10.00 0.19 -3.85
N LYS A 69 10.03 1.36 -3.21
CA LYS A 69 10.17 1.49 -1.77
C LYS A 69 8.99 0.86 -1.03
N THR A 70 7.75 1.11 -1.44
CA THR A 70 6.57 0.49 -0.82
C THR A 70 6.63 -1.03 -0.92
N LEU A 71 6.96 -1.60 -2.08
CA LEU A 71 7.07 -3.05 -2.25
C LEU A 71 8.20 -3.65 -1.40
N GLN A 72 9.30 -2.92 -1.26
CA GLN A 72 10.41 -3.33 -0.39
C GLN A 72 10.02 -3.28 1.09
N GLU A 73 9.24 -2.28 1.51
CA GLU A 73 8.68 -2.18 2.85
C GLU A 73 7.70 -3.34 3.13
N GLN A 74 6.86 -3.70 2.16
CA GLN A 74 5.98 -4.88 2.25
C GLN A 74 6.78 -6.18 2.42
N LEU A 75 7.84 -6.37 1.63
CA LEU A 75 8.74 -7.54 1.73
C LEU A 75 9.48 -7.62 3.07
N ASN A 76 9.83 -6.47 3.64
CA ASN A 76 10.52 -6.32 4.93
C ASN A 76 9.56 -6.28 6.12
N GLY A 77 8.25 -6.24 5.86
CA GLY A 77 7.21 -6.17 6.86
C GLY A 77 7.25 -7.36 7.82
N VAL A 78 6.72 -7.14 9.03
CA VAL A 78 6.69 -8.14 10.11
C VAL A 78 5.67 -9.25 9.83
N LEU A 79 4.70 -9.00 8.95
CA LEU A 79 3.69 -9.98 8.57
C LEU A 79 4.28 -10.99 7.59
N ALA A 80 3.91 -12.26 7.80
CA ALA A 80 4.28 -13.32 6.88
C ALA A 80 3.59 -13.07 5.53
N VAL A 81 4.37 -12.69 4.53
CA VAL A 81 3.97 -12.74 3.12
C VAL A 81 4.07 -14.19 2.68
N GLU A 82 3.02 -14.72 2.05
CA GLU A 82 3.04 -16.08 1.49
C GLU A 82 4.24 -16.24 0.53
N PRO A 83 4.92 -17.40 0.50
CA PRO A 83 6.14 -17.57 -0.30
C PRO A 83 5.97 -17.18 -1.79
N ALA A 84 4.82 -17.51 -2.38
CA ALA A 84 4.51 -17.15 -3.75
C ALA A 84 4.31 -15.64 -3.96
N GLU A 85 3.73 -14.95 -2.97
CA GLU A 85 3.57 -13.49 -3.02
C GLU A 85 4.93 -12.80 -2.84
N ARG A 86 5.80 -13.34 -1.98
CA ARG A 86 7.18 -12.84 -1.82
C ARG A 86 7.99 -12.93 -3.12
N GLU A 87 7.99 -14.09 -3.78
CA GLU A 87 8.71 -14.28 -5.05
C GLU A 87 8.21 -13.32 -6.14
N MET A 88 6.88 -13.12 -6.20
CA MET A 88 6.26 -12.16 -7.10
C MET A 88 6.73 -10.73 -6.80
N LEU A 89 6.67 -10.28 -5.54
CA LEU A 89 7.11 -8.94 -5.16
C LEU A 89 8.61 -8.71 -5.44
N GLU A 90 9.46 -9.69 -5.13
CA GLU A 90 10.90 -9.63 -5.44
C GLU A 90 11.16 -9.50 -6.94
N THR A 91 10.34 -10.13 -7.77
CA THR A 91 10.41 -10.01 -9.23
C THR A 91 9.99 -8.62 -9.69
N LEU A 92 8.88 -8.09 -9.17
CA LEU A 92 8.39 -6.74 -9.51
C LEU A 92 9.40 -5.66 -9.14
N VAL A 93 10.04 -5.75 -7.96
CA VAL A 93 11.07 -4.80 -7.51
C VAL A 93 12.22 -4.67 -8.52
N ARG A 94 12.56 -5.74 -9.25
CA ARG A 94 13.60 -5.74 -10.29
C ARG A 94 13.16 -5.04 -11.58
N PHE A 95 11.86 -4.96 -11.85
CA PHE A 95 11.34 -4.23 -13.02
C PHE A 95 11.24 -2.71 -12.80
N LEU A 96 11.36 -2.26 -11.55
CA LEU A 96 11.32 -0.86 -11.14
C LEU A 96 12.71 -0.21 -11.01
N GLU A 97 13.75 -0.83 -11.58
CA GLU A 97 15.09 -0.22 -11.71
C GLU A 97 15.10 0.94 -12.71
#